data_AF-A0A396I0V2-F1
#
_entry.id   AF-A0A396I0V2-F1
#
_cell.length_a   1.000
_cell.length_b   1.000
_cell.length_c   1.000
_cell.angle_alpha   90.00
_cell.angle_beta   90.00
_cell.angle_gamma   90.00
#
_symmetry.space_group_name_H-M   'P 1'
#
loop_
_entity.id
_entity.type
_entity.pdbx_description
1 polymer ?
#
loop_
_entity_poly.entity_id
_entity_poly.type
_entity_poly.pdbx_seq_one_letter_code
_entity_poly.pdbx_strand_id
1 'polypeptide(L)'
;MYKIETVVESSPTAQVEMSDWLMKNVKDEEYVVMKAEAEVVEEMMRSKSIMLVDELFLECKPQGLNLKRGTRGKRAYWECLALYGKLRDEGVAVHQWWG
;
A
#
# COMPACT_ATOMS: atom_id res chain seq x y z
N MET A 1 -11.42 32.21 -1.35
CA MET A 1 -10.70 31.06 -1.95
C MET A 1 -9.38 30.88 -1.23
N TYR A 2 -9.18 29.79 -0.50
CA TYR A 2 -7.86 29.44 0.04
C TYR A 2 -7.06 28.76 -1.07
N LYS A 3 -5.89 29.30 -1.36
CA LYS A 3 -4.97 28.75 -2.35
C LYS A 3 -4.00 27.84 -1.59
N ILE A 4 -4.27 26.54 -1.63
CA ILE A 4 -3.38 25.55 -1.03
C ILE A 4 -2.26 25.33 -2.05
N GLU A 5 -1.07 25.85 -1.78
CA GLU A 5 0.13 25.57 -2.55
C GLU A 5 0.83 24.35 -1.93
N THR A 6 0.85 23.24 -2.66
CA THR A 6 1.66 22.07 -2.34
C THR A 6 3.12 22.41 -2.62
N VAL A 7 3.88 22.69 -1.57
CA VAL A 7 5.34 22.79 -1.61
C VAL A 7 5.89 21.38 -1.74
N VAL A 8 6.38 21.03 -2.92
CA VAL A 8 7.22 19.84 -3.09
C VAL A 8 8.63 20.27 -2.68
N GLU A 9 8.96 20.11 -1.40
CA GLU A 9 10.35 20.16 -0.97
C GLU A 9 11.07 18.93 -1.54
N SER A 10 11.90 19.14 -2.55
CA SER A 10 12.92 18.18 -2.94
C SER A 10 14.04 18.16 -1.89
N SER A 11 13.73 17.64 -0.70
CA SER A 11 14.74 17.16 0.23
C SER A 11 15.34 15.88 -0.34
N PRO A 12 16.61 15.54 -0.08
CA PRO A 12 17.12 14.21 -0.39
C PRO A 12 16.26 13.26 0.43
N THR A 13 15.29 12.61 -0.21
CA THR A 13 14.21 11.90 0.47
C THR A 13 14.84 10.85 1.36
N ALA A 14 14.92 11.14 2.65
CA ALA A 14 14.64 10.12 3.64
C ALA A 14 13.21 9.67 3.28
N GLN A 15 13.12 8.69 2.38
CA GLN A 15 11.88 7.94 2.21
C GLN A 15 11.66 7.36 3.60
N VAL A 16 10.80 8.02 4.38
CA VAL A 16 10.27 7.38 5.57
C VAL A 16 9.47 6.22 4.99
N GLU A 17 10.07 5.04 5.04
CA GLU A 17 9.40 3.80 4.66
C GLU A 17 8.09 3.76 5.44
N MET A 18 6.98 3.39 4.79
CA MET A 18 5.65 3.43 5.41
C MET A 18 5.65 2.64 6.73
N SER A 19 6.44 1.57 6.78
CA SER A 19 6.72 0.80 7.99
C SER A 19 7.25 1.60 9.16
N ASP A 20 8.25 2.46 8.95
CA ASP A 20 8.83 3.31 10.00
C ASP A 20 7.79 4.32 10.49
N TRP A 21 6.97 4.83 9.58
CA TRP A 21 5.89 5.74 9.94
C TRP A 21 4.83 5.04 10.81
N LEU A 22 4.39 3.84 10.42
CA LEU A 22 3.43 3.05 11.20
C LEU A 22 3.97 2.73 12.59
N MET A 23 5.17 2.17 12.69
CA MET A 23 5.76 1.77 13.98
C MET A 23 5.98 2.96 14.93
N LYS A 24 6.21 4.16 14.40
CA LYS A 24 6.42 5.36 15.21
C LYS A 24 5.13 6.01 15.68
N ASN A 25 4.05 5.91 14.90
CA ASN A 25 2.85 6.72 15.11
C ASN A 25 1.60 5.92 15.48
N VAL A 26 1.57 4.61 15.21
CA VAL A 26 0.43 3.74 15.46
C VAL A 26 0.71 2.84 16.66
N LYS A 27 -0.29 2.70 17.52
CA LYS A 27 -0.28 1.72 18.63
C LYS A 27 -1.16 0.53 18.29
N ASP A 28 -0.87 -0.62 18.90
CA ASP A 28 -1.59 -1.89 18.70
C ASP A 28 -3.11 -1.81 18.98
N GLU A 29 -3.57 -0.80 19.72
CA GLU A 29 -4.99 -0.62 20.09
C GLU A 29 -5.78 0.20 19.06
N GLU A 30 -5.10 0.82 18.09
CA GLU A 30 -5.71 1.72 17.12
C GLU A 30 -6.17 0.95 15.88
N TYR A 31 -7.41 1.19 15.45
CA TYR A 31 -7.94 0.57 14.24
C TYR A 31 -7.48 1.36 13.01
N VAL A 32 -6.62 0.77 12.19
CA VAL A 32 -6.03 1.43 11.02
C VAL A 32 -6.61 0.88 9.72
N VAL A 33 -7.15 1.81 8.93
CA VAL A 33 -7.59 1.55 7.55
C VAL A 33 -6.67 2.29 6.60
N MET A 34 -6.12 1.59 5.62
CA MET A 34 -5.25 2.22 4.63
C MET A 34 -5.52 1.75 3.21
N LYS A 35 -5.09 2.57 2.26
CA LYS A 35 -4.98 2.20 0.85
C LYS A 35 -3.52 2.31 0.45
N ALA A 36 -2.95 1.24 -0.10
CA ALA A 36 -1.54 1.22 -0.47
C ALA A 36 -1.29 0.40 -1.73
N GLU A 37 -0.23 0.77 -2.46
CA GLU A 37 0.25 0.05 -3.62
C GLU A 37 0.99 -1.23 -3.21
N ALA A 38 0.94 -2.26 -4.06
CA ALA A 38 1.52 -3.57 -3.78
C ALA A 38 3.01 -3.52 -3.35
N GLU A 39 3.80 -2.60 -3.89
CA GLU A 39 5.20 -2.42 -3.53
C GLU A 39 5.40 -1.96 -2.07
N VAL A 40 4.55 -1.05 -1.61
CA VAL A 40 4.55 -0.58 -0.21
C VAL A 40 4.08 -1.70 0.71
N VAL A 41 3.04 -2.42 0.30
CA VAL A 41 2.50 -3.54 1.09
C VAL A 41 3.53 -4.66 1.26
N GLU A 42 4.30 -5.00 0.23
CA GLU A 42 5.38 -5.98 0.35
C GLU A 42 6.50 -5.52 1.29
N GLU A 43 6.79 -4.22 1.33
CA GLU A 43 7.73 -3.65 2.28
C GLU A 43 7.22 -3.82 3.72
N MET A 44 5.97 -3.46 3.97
CA MET A 44 5.33 -3.64 5.28
C MET A 44 5.24 -5.11 5.72
N MET A 45 5.04 -6.03 4.77
CA MET A 45 5.09 -7.47 5.04
C MET A 45 6.49 -7.94 5.46
N ARG A 46 7.55 -7.39 4.85
CA ARG A 46 8.95 -7.73 5.20
C ARG A 46 9.35 -7.16 6.56
N SER A 47 8.94 -5.94 6.86
CA SER A 47 9.26 -5.25 8.12
C SER A 47 8.35 -5.67 9.30
N LYS A 48 7.27 -6.40 9.01
CA LYS A 48 6.20 -6.78 9.96
C LYS A 48 5.36 -5.62 10.49
N SER A 49 5.50 -4.42 9.92
CA SER A 49 4.62 -3.28 10.24
C SER A 49 3.17 -3.49 9.79
N ILE A 50 2.91 -4.42 8.86
CA ILE A 50 1.56 -4.76 8.39
C ILE A 50 0.61 -5.20 9.51
N MET A 51 1.15 -5.69 10.63
CA MET A 51 0.36 -6.09 11.80
C MET A 51 -0.33 -4.91 12.50
N LEU A 52 0.09 -3.68 12.21
CA LEU A 52 -0.53 -2.44 12.69
C LEU A 52 -1.67 -1.96 11.78
N VAL A 53 -2.09 -2.78 10.81
CA VAL A 53 -3.12 -2.45 9.81
C VAL A 53 -4.23 -3.48 9.88
N ASP A 54 -5.43 -3.04 10.26
CA ASP A 54 -6.59 -3.92 10.37
C ASP A 54 -7.28 -4.12 9.01
N GLU A 55 -7.39 -3.05 8.22
CA GLU A 55 -8.09 -3.07 6.92
C GLU A 55 -7.27 -2.40 5.83
N LEU A 56 -7.13 -3.08 4.70
CA LEU A 56 -6.28 -2.67 3.59
C LEU A 56 -7.00 -2.74 2.25
N PHE A 57 -7.06 -1.59 1.58
CA PHE A 57 -7.40 -1.51 0.15
C PHE A 57 -6.11 -1.69 -0.67
N LEU A 58 -5.90 -2.91 -1.15
CA LEU A 58 -4.72 -3.28 -1.95
C LEU A 58 -4.88 -2.77 -3.38
N GLU A 59 -4.12 -1.73 -3.73
CA GLU A 59 -3.98 -1.28 -5.10
C GLU A 59 -2.86 -2.06 -5.79
N CYS A 60 -3.24 -2.99 -6.66
CA CYS A 60 -2.29 -3.72 -7.50
C CYS A 60 -2.68 -3.48 -8.96
N LYS A 61 -1.72 -3.19 -9.84
CA LYS A 61 -2.00 -2.90 -11.26
C LYS A 61 -1.37 -3.99 -12.12
N PRO A 62 -2.09 -5.06 -12.45
CA PRO A 62 -1.53 -6.17 -13.19
C PRO A 62 -1.41 -5.84 -14.67
N GLN A 63 -0.43 -6.45 -15.33
CA GLN A 63 -0.25 -6.35 -16.77
C GLN A 63 -1.49 -6.86 -17.51
N GLY A 64 -1.97 -6.09 -18.48
CA GLY A 64 -3.05 -6.49 -19.39
C GLY A 64 -4.48 -6.29 -18.85
N LEU A 65 -4.67 -5.96 -17.57
CA LEU A 65 -6.00 -5.69 -17.01
C LEU A 65 -6.44 -4.23 -17.15
N ASN A 66 -5.51 -3.33 -17.50
CA ASN A 66 -5.83 -1.93 -17.81
C ASN A 66 -6.56 -1.85 -19.17
N LEU A 67 -7.87 -1.58 -19.13
CA LEU A 67 -8.70 -1.16 -20.28
C LEU A 67 -8.19 0.11 -20.98
N LYS A 68 -7.20 0.82 -20.40
CA LYS A 68 -6.50 1.95 -21.02
C LYS A 68 -5.13 1.50 -21.53
N ARG A 69 -4.99 1.46 -22.87
CA ARG A 69 -3.71 1.29 -23.57
C ARG A 69 -2.67 2.29 -23.04
N GLY A 70 -1.66 1.83 -22.30
CA GLY A 70 -0.47 2.64 -22.01
C GLY A 70 0.26 2.33 -20.70
N THR A 71 -0.45 1.96 -19.63
CA THR A 71 0.18 1.62 -18.35
C THR A 71 0.53 0.14 -18.31
N ARG A 72 1.77 -0.20 -18.70
CA ARG A 72 2.35 -1.52 -18.41
C ARG A 72 2.49 -1.64 -16.88
N GLY A 73 1.59 -2.40 -16.26
CA GLY A 73 1.78 -2.84 -14.87
C GLY A 73 3.10 -3.59 -14.72
N LYS A 74 3.65 -3.67 -13.51
CA LYS A 74 4.88 -4.44 -13.25
C LYS A 74 4.62 -5.92 -12.96
N ARG A 75 3.38 -6.27 -12.55
CA ARG A 75 3.03 -7.58 -11.99
C ARG A 75 2.04 -8.36 -12.84
N ALA A 76 2.05 -9.68 -12.76
CA ALA A 76 0.98 -10.52 -13.26
C ALA A 76 -0.20 -10.54 -12.29
N TYR A 77 -1.40 -10.82 -12.79
CA TYR A 77 -2.62 -10.86 -11.97
C TYR A 77 -2.53 -11.85 -10.80
N TRP A 78 -1.95 -13.02 -11.03
CA TRP A 78 -1.77 -14.04 -9.98
C TRP A 78 -0.82 -13.58 -8.86
N GLU A 79 0.15 -12.72 -9.16
CA GLU A 79 1.06 -12.20 -8.12
C GLU A 79 0.31 -11.28 -7.15
N CYS A 80 -0.61 -10.47 -7.67
CA CYS A 80 -1.49 -9.67 -6.84
C CYS A 80 -2.42 -10.54 -5.97
N LEU A 81 -2.98 -11.63 -6.54
CA LEU A 81 -3.81 -12.56 -5.79
C LEU A 81 -3.03 -13.33 -4.72
N ALA A 82 -1.78 -13.70 -5.02
CA ALA A 82 -0.90 -14.33 -4.04
C ALA A 82 -0.58 -13.39 -2.87
N LEU A 83 -0.31 -12.11 -3.15
CA LEU A 83 -0.12 -11.10 -2.10
C LEU A 83 -1.41 -10.88 -1.29
N TYR A 84 -2.55 -10.80 -1.96
CA TYR A 84 -3.87 -10.71 -1.31
C TYR A 84 -4.12 -11.88 -0.34
N GLY A 85 -3.80 -13.11 -0.74
CA GLY A 85 -3.90 -14.28 0.13
C GLY A 85 -3.01 -14.17 1.36
N LYS A 86 -1.72 -13.85 1.18
CA LYS A 86 -0.76 -13.70 2.28
C LYS A 86 -1.18 -12.66 3.32
N LEU A 87 -1.75 -11.55 2.89
CA LEU A 87 -2.22 -10.50 3.80
C LEU A 87 -3.39 -10.97 4.67
N ARG A 88 -4.29 -11.77 4.11
CA ARG A 88 -5.39 -12.38 4.87
C ARG A 88 -4.88 -13.42 5.87
N ASP A 89 -3.81 -14.14 5.52
CA ASP A 89 -3.16 -15.08 6.43
C ASP A 89 -2.49 -14.37 7.62
N GLU A 90 -2.05 -13.12 7.46
CA GLU A 90 -1.55 -12.27 8.55
C GLU A 90 -2.70 -11.61 9.36
N GLY A 91 -3.96 -11.86 9.00
CA GLY A 91 -5.14 -11.37 9.74
C GLY A 91 -5.71 -10.03 9.26
N VAL A 92 -5.19 -9.45 8.17
CA VAL A 92 -5.66 -8.17 7.63
C VAL A 92 -6.95 -8.37 6.83
N ALA A 93 -7.95 -7.50 7.03
CA ALA A 93 -9.13 -7.41 6.19
C ALA A 93 -8.79 -6.72 4.85
N VAL A 94 -8.66 -7.50 3.77
CA VAL A 94 -8.18 -6.96 2.49
C VAL A 94 -9.30 -6.81 1.45
N HIS A 95 -9.34 -5.63 0.84
CA HIS A 95 -10.20 -5.29 -0.29
C HIS A 95 -9.35 -5.07 -1.54
N GLN A 96 -9.81 -5.58 -2.68
CA GLN A 96 -9.11 -5.36 -3.95
C GLN A 96 -9.47 -3.97 -4.52
N TRP A 97 -8.46 -3.19 -4.92
CA TRP A 97 -8.64 -1.87 -5.51
C TRP A 97 -7.99 -1.80 -6.90
N TRP A 98 -8.74 -2.12 -7.95
CA TRP A 98 -8.19 -2.21 -9.32
C TRP A 98 -8.25 -0.91 -10.14
N GLY A 99 -8.79 0.17 -9.57
CA GLY A 99 -8.95 1.45 -10.26
C GLY A 99 -10.11 1.50 -11.24
#